data_AF-A0A7C6HK96-F1
#
_entry.id   AF-A0A7C6HK96-F1
#
_cell.length_a   1.000
_cell.length_b   1.000
_cell.length_c   1.000
_cell.angle_alpha   90.00
_cell.angle_beta   90.00
_cell.angle_gamma   90.00
#
_symmetry.space_group_name_H-M   'P 1'
#
loop_
_entity.id
_entity.type
_entity.pdbx_description
1 polymer ?
#
loop_
_entity_poly.entity_id
_entity_poly.type
_entity_poly.pdbx_seq_one_letter_code
_entity_poly.pdbx_strand_id
1 'polypeptide(L)'
;ISEETLEYHYGKHHQAYVTNLNKQIKGTEFEDMPLEEIIKKSEGGIFNNAAQVWNHTFYWNCLAPNAGGKPEGELAEAIDETFGSFDEFKEKFSATAAGTFGSGWAWLVKDADGKLEIVSTGNAGTPMTAGKEALLTCDVWEHAYYIDYRNARPSYIEKYWDLVNWDFVAENYK
;
A
#
# COMPACT_ATOMS: atom_id res chain seq x y z
N ILE A 1 -6.38 -10.46 -9.66
CA ILE A 1 -6.26 -9.14 -10.32
C ILE A 1 -6.21 -9.40 -11.82
N SER A 2 -7.29 -9.04 -12.53
CA SER A 2 -7.38 -9.20 -13.99
C SER A 2 -6.63 -8.10 -14.73
N GLU A 3 -6.41 -8.32 -16.03
CA GLU A 3 -5.95 -7.29 -16.96
C GLU A 3 -6.84 -6.05 -16.94
N GLU A 4 -8.18 -6.24 -16.97
CA GLU A 4 -9.15 -5.13 -16.91
C GLU A 4 -8.97 -4.32 -15.61
N THR A 5 -8.79 -4.98 -14.46
CA THR A 5 -8.47 -4.27 -13.20
C THR A 5 -7.20 -3.43 -13.35
N LEU A 6 -6.13 -3.95 -13.94
CA LEU A 6 -4.89 -3.18 -14.12
C LEU A 6 -5.05 -1.99 -15.08
N GLU A 7 -5.79 -2.16 -16.18
CA GLU A 7 -6.08 -1.08 -17.14
C GLU A 7 -6.80 0.09 -16.49
N TYR A 8 -7.77 -0.19 -15.62
CA TYR A 8 -8.49 0.84 -14.88
C TYR A 8 -7.68 1.38 -13.70
N HIS A 9 -7.14 0.51 -12.85
CA HIS A 9 -6.50 0.91 -11.59
C HIS A 9 -5.18 1.65 -11.84
N TYR A 10 -4.30 1.12 -12.71
CA TYR A 10 -3.08 1.83 -13.10
C TYR A 10 -3.39 2.88 -14.18
N GLY A 11 -3.99 2.47 -15.29
CA GLY A 11 -4.14 3.31 -16.48
C GLY A 11 -5.16 4.44 -16.36
N LYS A 12 -6.07 4.40 -15.39
CA LYS A 12 -7.06 5.47 -15.13
C LYS A 12 -6.93 6.08 -13.73
N HIS A 13 -7.05 5.28 -12.66
CA HIS A 13 -7.05 5.81 -11.29
C HIS A 13 -5.69 6.42 -10.93
N HIS A 14 -4.60 5.65 -11.04
CA HIS A 14 -3.26 6.16 -10.74
C HIS A 14 -2.87 7.33 -11.66
N GLN A 15 -3.13 7.22 -12.96
CA GLN A 15 -2.89 8.30 -13.93
C GLN A 15 -3.67 9.60 -13.59
N ALA A 16 -4.90 9.49 -13.08
CA ALA A 16 -5.69 10.64 -12.68
C ALA A 16 -5.08 11.35 -11.46
N TYR A 17 -4.58 10.60 -10.47
CA TYR A 17 -3.87 11.18 -9.32
C TYR A 17 -2.63 11.97 -9.77
N VAL A 18 -1.80 11.40 -10.65
CA VAL A 18 -0.63 12.10 -11.23
C VAL A 18 -1.05 13.38 -11.96
N THR A 19 -2.08 13.28 -12.81
CA THR A 19 -2.58 14.42 -13.58
C THR A 19 -3.09 15.55 -12.69
N ASN A 20 -3.83 15.20 -11.63
CA ASN A 20 -4.41 16.16 -10.71
C ASN A 20 -3.33 16.79 -9.82
N LEU A 21 -2.38 16.00 -9.31
CA LEU A 21 -1.25 16.50 -8.54
C LEU A 21 -0.49 17.56 -9.34
N ASN A 22 -0.07 17.23 -10.56
CA ASN A 22 0.68 18.15 -11.43
C ASN A 22 -0.06 19.45 -11.71
N LYS A 23 -1.39 19.41 -11.82
CA LYS A 23 -2.21 20.63 -11.97
C LYS A 23 -2.26 21.46 -10.69
N GLN A 24 -2.32 20.81 -9.53
CA GLN A 24 -2.50 21.46 -8.23
C GLN A 24 -1.22 22.09 -7.69
N ILE A 25 -0.04 21.49 -7.97
CA ILE A 25 1.24 22.00 -7.43
C ILE A 25 1.84 23.14 -8.25
N LYS A 26 1.38 23.36 -9.48
CA LYS A 26 1.91 24.39 -10.38
C LYS A 26 1.77 25.79 -9.79
N GLY A 27 2.88 26.53 -9.72
CA GLY A 27 2.97 27.88 -9.16
C GLY A 27 2.89 27.93 -7.63
N THR A 28 2.98 26.78 -6.96
CA THR A 28 2.98 26.67 -5.49
C THR A 28 4.37 26.33 -4.98
N GLU A 29 4.58 26.36 -3.66
CA GLU A 29 5.82 25.90 -3.06
C GLU A 29 6.14 24.42 -3.36
N PHE A 30 5.13 23.61 -3.72
CA PHE A 30 5.27 22.17 -3.98
C PHE A 30 5.78 21.83 -5.39
N GLU A 31 5.86 22.79 -6.30
CA GLU A 31 6.12 22.53 -7.74
C GLU A 31 7.43 21.76 -7.97
N ASP A 32 8.47 22.08 -7.20
CA ASP A 32 9.80 21.47 -7.30
C ASP A 32 10.16 20.58 -6.09
N MET A 33 9.18 20.26 -5.23
CA MET A 33 9.43 19.42 -4.05
C MET A 33 9.41 17.92 -4.40
N PRO A 34 10.24 17.09 -3.72
CA PRO A 34 10.10 15.63 -3.76
C PRO A 34 8.71 15.19 -3.30
N LEU A 35 8.18 14.11 -3.89
CA LEU A 35 6.82 13.63 -3.63
C LEU A 35 6.57 13.36 -2.14
N GLU A 36 7.51 12.73 -1.46
CA GLU A 36 7.46 12.43 -0.02
C GLU A 36 7.39 13.71 0.83
N GLU A 37 8.07 14.78 0.41
CA GLU A 37 8.04 16.06 1.11
C GLU A 37 6.73 16.81 0.84
N ILE A 38 6.14 16.68 -0.36
CA ILE A 38 4.77 17.16 -0.62
C ILE A 38 3.79 16.45 0.31
N ILE A 39 3.89 15.12 0.44
CA ILE A 39 3.00 14.33 1.31
C ILE A 39 3.09 14.79 2.76
N LYS A 40 4.31 15.05 3.28
CA LYS A 40 4.51 15.46 4.67
C LYS A 40 4.06 16.89 4.98
N LYS A 41 4.02 17.78 3.99
CA LYS A 41 3.76 19.22 4.20
C LYS A 41 2.40 19.70 3.70
N SER A 42 1.81 19.01 2.74
CA SER A 42 0.54 19.41 2.14
C SER A 42 -0.66 18.90 2.94
N GLU A 43 -1.82 19.50 2.68
CA GLU A 43 -3.11 19.07 3.21
C GLU A 43 -4.15 19.03 2.08
N GLY A 44 -5.35 18.54 2.38
CA GLY A 44 -6.49 18.57 1.47
C GLY A 44 -6.23 17.91 0.11
N GLY A 45 -6.57 18.61 -0.97
CA GLY A 45 -6.51 18.05 -2.33
C GLY A 45 -5.09 17.69 -2.79
N ILE A 46 -4.09 18.49 -2.43
CA ILE A 46 -2.69 18.23 -2.79
C ILE A 46 -2.21 16.97 -2.06
N PHE A 47 -2.46 16.88 -0.75
CA PHE A 47 -2.15 15.69 0.03
C PHE A 47 -2.79 14.44 -0.56
N ASN A 48 -4.09 14.51 -0.84
CA ASN A 48 -4.84 13.36 -1.36
C ASN A 48 -4.23 12.84 -2.68
N ASN A 49 -3.89 13.71 -3.63
CA ASN A 49 -3.32 13.24 -4.89
C ASN A 49 -1.85 12.81 -4.73
N ALA A 50 -1.03 13.55 -3.96
CA ALA A 50 0.37 13.20 -3.72
C ALA A 50 0.50 11.83 -3.04
N ALA A 51 -0.25 11.62 -1.96
CA ALA A 51 -0.23 10.36 -1.22
C ALA A 51 -0.80 9.21 -2.08
N GLN A 52 -1.85 9.43 -2.87
CA GLN A 52 -2.36 8.36 -3.74
C GLN A 52 -1.38 7.99 -4.86
N VAL A 53 -0.63 8.95 -5.44
CA VAL A 53 0.45 8.62 -6.40
C VAL A 53 1.48 7.72 -5.75
N TRP A 54 1.93 8.08 -4.55
CA TRP A 54 2.92 7.30 -3.83
C TRP A 54 2.40 5.92 -3.41
N ASN A 55 1.20 5.86 -2.81
CA ASN A 55 0.58 4.62 -2.34
C ASN A 55 0.38 3.62 -3.50
N HIS A 56 -0.10 4.08 -4.66
CA HIS A 56 -0.28 3.21 -5.82
C HIS A 56 1.07 2.74 -6.37
N THR A 57 2.06 3.64 -6.50
CA THR A 57 3.41 3.25 -6.93
C THR A 57 3.99 2.17 -6.03
N PHE A 58 3.85 2.35 -4.71
CA PHE A 58 4.29 1.38 -3.71
C PHE A 58 3.52 0.05 -3.82
N TYR A 59 2.19 0.10 -3.98
CA TYR A 59 1.33 -1.05 -4.18
C TYR A 59 1.71 -1.88 -5.41
N TRP A 60 2.04 -1.24 -6.54
CA TRP A 60 2.46 -1.97 -7.73
C TRP A 60 3.77 -2.72 -7.51
N ASN A 61 4.72 -2.15 -6.76
CA ASN A 61 5.97 -2.83 -6.41
C ASN A 61 5.77 -3.96 -5.39
N CYS A 62 4.73 -3.87 -4.55
CA CYS A 62 4.33 -4.94 -3.64
C CYS A 62 3.78 -6.19 -4.37
N LEU A 63 3.54 -6.11 -5.68
CA LEU A 63 2.99 -7.20 -6.49
C LEU A 63 3.97 -7.61 -7.59
N ALA A 64 4.07 -8.91 -7.83
CA ALA A 64 4.88 -9.44 -8.94
C ALA A 64 4.28 -10.74 -9.52
N PRO A 65 4.49 -11.00 -10.83
CA PRO A 65 4.14 -12.29 -11.41
C PRO A 65 5.07 -13.39 -10.86
N ASN A 66 4.55 -14.60 -10.69
CA ASN A 66 5.30 -15.76 -10.15
C ASN A 66 5.90 -15.52 -8.75
N ALA A 67 5.25 -14.67 -7.95
CA ALA A 67 5.64 -14.37 -6.58
C ALA A 67 4.71 -15.08 -5.57
N GLY A 68 4.41 -14.44 -4.43
CA GLY A 68 3.64 -15.03 -3.35
C GLY A 68 4.48 -15.99 -2.50
N GLY A 69 3.82 -16.94 -1.83
CA GLY A 69 4.48 -17.82 -0.88
C GLY A 69 4.81 -17.09 0.44
N LYS A 70 5.99 -17.38 1.01
CA LYS A 70 6.45 -16.82 2.30
C LYS A 70 7.74 -16.01 2.08
N PRO A 71 7.99 -14.96 2.88
CA PRO A 71 9.28 -14.29 2.89
C PRO A 71 10.37 -15.23 3.40
N GLU A 72 11.63 -14.85 3.16
CA GLU A 72 12.82 -15.55 3.64
C GLU A 72 13.77 -14.59 4.37
N GLY A 73 14.79 -15.13 5.04
CA GLY A 73 15.85 -14.34 5.69
C GLY A 73 15.36 -13.48 6.86
N GLU A 74 16.04 -12.36 7.08
CA GLU A 74 15.81 -11.47 8.24
C GLU A 74 14.36 -10.98 8.33
N LEU A 75 13.68 -10.77 7.19
CA LEU A 75 12.28 -10.38 7.18
C LEU A 75 11.37 -11.50 7.73
N ALA A 76 11.63 -12.76 7.37
CA ALA A 76 10.86 -13.89 7.86
C ALA A 76 11.06 -14.07 9.37
N GLU A 77 12.31 -13.95 9.84
CA GLU A 77 12.65 -13.99 11.26
C GLU A 77 11.95 -12.88 12.04
N ALA A 78 12.00 -11.63 11.55
CA ALA A 78 11.33 -10.50 12.19
C ALA A 78 9.80 -10.64 12.24
N ILE A 79 9.20 -11.23 11.19
CA ILE A 79 7.77 -11.56 11.16
C ILE A 79 7.44 -12.61 12.21
N ASP A 80 8.20 -13.69 12.29
CA ASP A 80 7.98 -14.77 13.26
C ASP A 80 8.18 -14.26 14.70
N GLU A 81 9.20 -13.44 14.95
CA GLU A 81 9.43 -12.83 16.27
C GLU A 81 8.31 -11.87 16.70
N THR A 82 7.81 -11.05 15.77
CA THR A 82 6.81 -10.03 16.10
C THR A 82 5.40 -10.62 16.19
N PHE A 83 5.04 -11.48 15.24
CA PHE A 83 3.67 -11.94 15.05
C PHE A 83 3.44 -13.38 15.51
N GLY A 84 4.48 -14.13 15.88
CA GLY A 84 4.45 -15.52 16.33
C GLY A 84 4.71 -16.52 15.21
N SER A 85 4.14 -16.27 14.03
CA SER A 85 4.44 -16.99 12.79
C SER A 85 4.00 -16.20 11.57
N PHE A 86 4.52 -16.55 10.39
CA PHE A 86 4.00 -16.03 9.12
C PHE A 86 2.49 -16.23 8.96
N ASP A 87 1.94 -17.37 9.39
CA ASP A 87 0.50 -17.65 9.22
C ASP A 87 -0.34 -16.74 10.14
N GLU A 88 0.11 -16.48 11.37
CA GLU A 88 -0.51 -15.49 12.26
C GLU A 88 -0.39 -14.06 11.73
N PHE A 89 0.76 -13.69 11.15
CA PHE A 89 0.93 -12.41 10.46
C PHE A 89 -0.06 -12.27 9.31
N LYS A 90 -0.15 -13.28 8.44
CA LYS A 90 -1.06 -13.31 7.29
C LYS A 90 -2.51 -13.17 7.73
N GLU A 91 -2.91 -13.87 8.79
CA GLU A 91 -4.25 -13.74 9.38
C GLU A 91 -4.52 -12.32 9.88
N LYS A 92 -3.62 -11.76 10.70
CA LYS A 92 -3.74 -10.40 11.26
C LYS A 92 -3.80 -9.35 10.15
N PHE A 93 -2.92 -9.42 9.15
CA PHE A 93 -2.89 -8.48 8.03
C PHE A 93 -4.16 -8.58 7.19
N SER A 94 -4.62 -9.81 6.89
CA SER A 94 -5.86 -10.03 6.15
C SER A 94 -7.08 -9.50 6.90
N ALA A 95 -7.13 -9.69 8.22
CA ALA A 95 -8.19 -9.17 9.06
C ALA A 95 -8.18 -7.63 9.09
N THR A 96 -7.01 -6.99 9.18
CA THR A 96 -6.89 -5.53 9.11
C THR A 96 -7.33 -4.98 7.74
N ALA A 97 -6.92 -5.61 6.65
CA ALA A 97 -7.34 -5.24 5.30
C ALA A 97 -8.86 -5.39 5.12
N ALA A 98 -9.44 -6.50 5.55
CA ALA A 98 -10.88 -6.73 5.47
C ALA A 98 -11.67 -5.74 6.35
N GLY A 99 -11.17 -5.47 7.56
CA GLY A 99 -11.81 -4.61 8.57
C GLY A 99 -11.64 -3.10 8.35
N THR A 100 -10.82 -2.67 7.39
CA THR A 100 -10.65 -1.26 7.04
C THR A 100 -11.95 -0.72 6.43
N PHE A 101 -12.70 0.06 7.19
CA PHE A 101 -14.02 0.53 6.77
C PHE A 101 -13.94 1.62 5.70
N GLY A 102 -14.71 1.44 4.62
CA GLY A 102 -14.69 2.34 3.47
C GLY A 102 -13.45 2.13 2.59
N SER A 103 -12.95 3.24 2.07
CA SER A 103 -11.76 3.31 1.20
C SER A 103 -10.50 3.49 2.05
N GLY A 104 -9.41 2.80 1.69
CA GLY A 104 -8.19 2.87 2.46
C GLY A 104 -7.16 1.82 2.06
N TRP A 105 -6.21 1.60 2.97
CA TRP A 105 -5.04 0.77 2.75
C TRP A 105 -4.70 0.00 4.03
N ALA A 106 -4.22 -1.23 3.88
CA ALA A 106 -3.60 -1.99 4.97
C ALA A 106 -2.10 -2.09 4.73
N TRP A 107 -1.30 -1.95 5.79
CA TRP A 107 0.15 -1.83 5.71
C TRP A 107 0.84 -2.75 6.70
N LEU A 108 1.97 -3.32 6.28
CA LEU A 108 3.03 -3.75 7.16
C LEU A 108 4.03 -2.59 7.20
N VAL A 109 4.41 -2.17 8.40
CA VAL A 109 5.31 -1.04 8.61
C VAL A 109 6.40 -1.38 9.61
N LYS A 110 7.52 -0.67 9.53
CA LYS A 110 8.60 -0.64 10.51
C LYS A 110 8.54 0.69 11.26
N ASP A 111 8.49 0.66 12.58
CA ASP A 111 8.59 1.87 13.40
C ASP A 111 10.03 2.34 13.56
N ALA A 112 10.24 3.48 14.22
CA ALA A 112 11.57 4.05 14.43
C ALA A 112 12.49 3.19 15.32
N ASP A 113 11.93 2.25 16.10
CA ASP A 113 12.67 1.29 16.91
C ASP A 113 12.99 0.00 16.13
N GLY A 114 12.57 -0.09 14.85
CA GLY A 114 12.76 -1.25 13.99
C GLY A 114 11.71 -2.34 14.17
N LYS A 115 10.64 -2.10 14.95
CA LYS A 115 9.60 -3.11 15.19
C LYS A 115 8.57 -3.12 14.07
N LEU A 116 8.11 -4.32 13.74
CA LEU A 116 7.05 -4.52 12.76
C LEU A 116 5.67 -4.24 13.38
N GLU A 117 4.80 -3.60 12.60
CA GLU A 117 3.41 -3.35 12.96
C GLU A 117 2.49 -3.50 11.75
N ILE A 118 1.25 -3.93 11.99
CA ILE A 118 0.18 -3.89 10.99
C ILE A 118 -0.71 -2.70 11.30
N VAL A 119 -0.87 -1.79 10.34
CA VAL A 119 -1.73 -0.61 10.47
C VAL A 119 -2.68 -0.50 9.29
N SER A 120 -3.78 0.23 9.46
CA SER A 120 -4.63 0.67 8.35
C SER A 120 -4.75 2.18 8.30
N THR A 121 -4.95 2.70 7.11
CA THR A 121 -5.20 4.12 6.87
C THR A 121 -6.47 4.30 6.06
N GLY A 122 -7.24 5.34 6.39
CA GLY A 122 -8.42 5.74 5.61
C GLY A 122 -8.03 6.61 4.42
N ASN A 123 -8.79 6.49 3.33
CA ASN A 123 -8.66 7.28 2.11
C ASN A 123 -7.23 7.27 1.55
N ALA A 124 -6.57 8.43 1.52
CA ALA A 124 -5.22 8.61 0.99
C ALA A 124 -4.12 8.53 2.06
N GLY A 125 -4.48 8.27 3.33
CA GLY A 125 -3.52 8.23 4.42
C GLY A 125 -2.38 7.23 4.15
N THR A 126 -1.18 7.57 4.62
CA THR A 126 0.03 6.78 4.39
C THR A 126 0.89 6.77 5.66
N PRO A 127 1.57 5.66 6.01
CA PRO A 127 2.32 5.55 7.26
C PRO A 127 3.43 6.59 7.45
N MET A 128 3.97 7.14 6.37
CA MET A 128 5.09 8.10 6.45
C MET A 128 4.75 9.39 7.21
N THR A 129 3.47 9.81 7.24
CA THR A 129 3.06 10.99 8.02
C THR A 129 3.05 10.73 9.52
N ALA A 130 3.05 9.45 9.92
CA ALA A 130 3.22 9.01 11.29
C ALA A 130 4.68 8.61 11.62
N GLY A 131 5.64 8.88 10.72
CA GLY A 131 7.04 8.53 10.91
C GLY A 131 7.32 7.02 10.87
N LYS A 132 6.46 6.24 10.22
CA LYS A 132 6.64 4.80 10.03
C LYS A 132 7.04 4.50 8.59
N GLU A 133 7.94 3.55 8.40
CA GLU A 133 8.40 3.09 7.10
C GLU A 133 7.47 2.00 6.58
N ALA A 134 6.93 2.15 5.36
CA ALA A 134 6.08 1.13 4.78
C ALA A 134 6.92 0.00 4.16
N LEU A 135 6.51 -1.25 4.41
CA LEU A 135 7.17 -2.44 3.86
C LEU A 135 6.29 -3.17 2.85
N LEU A 136 5.00 -3.30 3.14
CA LEU A 136 3.99 -3.95 2.29
C LEU A 136 2.68 -3.17 2.38
N THR A 137 1.93 -3.08 1.27
CA THR A 137 0.58 -2.50 1.27
C THR A 137 -0.42 -3.30 0.46
N CYS A 138 -1.67 -3.27 0.89
CA CYS A 138 -2.82 -3.80 0.17
C CYS A 138 -3.85 -2.68 -0.02
N ASP A 139 -4.15 -2.35 -1.28
CA ASP A 139 -5.22 -1.41 -1.62
C ASP A 139 -6.58 -2.07 -1.33
N VAL A 140 -7.40 -1.44 -0.49
CA VAL A 140 -8.75 -1.90 -0.17
C VAL A 140 -9.83 -0.89 -0.58
N TRP A 141 -9.47 0.10 -1.40
CA TRP A 141 -10.46 0.83 -2.19
C TRP A 141 -11.20 -0.14 -3.12
N GLU A 142 -12.51 0.04 -3.29
CA GLU A 142 -13.31 -0.89 -4.08
C GLU A 142 -12.80 -1.03 -5.52
N HIS A 143 -12.26 0.03 -6.13
CA HIS A 143 -11.73 -0.05 -7.49
C HIS A 143 -10.55 -1.02 -7.65
N ALA A 144 -9.85 -1.39 -6.58
CA ALA A 144 -8.76 -2.37 -6.61
C ALA A 144 -9.28 -3.81 -6.86
N TYR A 145 -10.56 -4.07 -6.60
CA TYR A 145 -11.09 -5.43 -6.63
C TYR A 145 -12.51 -5.57 -7.17
N TYR A 146 -13.27 -4.49 -7.36
CA TYR A 146 -14.70 -4.61 -7.66
C TYR A 146 -14.96 -5.26 -9.01
N ILE A 147 -14.09 -5.05 -10.01
CA ILE A 147 -14.16 -5.68 -11.34
C ILE A 147 -14.07 -7.21 -11.21
N ASP A 148 -13.19 -7.70 -10.34
CA ASP A 148 -12.87 -9.13 -10.21
C ASP A 148 -13.73 -9.84 -9.16
N TYR A 149 -14.04 -9.16 -8.05
CA TYR A 149 -14.61 -9.78 -6.84
C TYR A 149 -15.88 -9.10 -6.32
N ARG A 150 -16.31 -7.98 -6.92
CA ARG A 150 -17.44 -7.16 -6.44
C ARG A 150 -17.30 -6.88 -4.94
N ASN A 151 -18.32 -7.16 -4.13
CA ASN A 151 -18.30 -6.94 -2.69
C ASN A 151 -17.44 -7.96 -1.91
N ALA A 152 -16.92 -9.01 -2.55
CA ALA A 152 -16.16 -10.07 -1.91
C ALA A 152 -14.68 -9.67 -1.68
N ARG A 153 -14.46 -8.58 -0.93
CA ARG A 153 -13.12 -8.13 -0.52
C ARG A 153 -12.26 -9.25 0.09
N PRO A 154 -12.78 -10.16 0.94
CA PRO A 154 -11.98 -11.28 1.46
C PRO A 154 -11.39 -12.18 0.36
N SER A 155 -12.12 -12.43 -0.73
CA SER A 155 -11.63 -13.23 -1.86
C SER A 155 -10.55 -12.51 -2.66
N TYR A 156 -10.61 -11.18 -2.74
CA TYR A 156 -9.52 -10.37 -3.29
C TYR A 156 -8.26 -10.48 -2.41
N ILE A 157 -8.40 -10.32 -1.09
CA ILE A 157 -7.27 -10.40 -0.14
C ILE A 157 -6.62 -11.79 -0.19
N GLU A 158 -7.43 -12.85 -0.29
CA GLU A 158 -6.91 -14.22 -0.48
C GLU A 158 -6.02 -14.30 -1.73
N LYS A 159 -6.46 -13.73 -2.84
CA LYS A 159 -5.74 -13.72 -4.13
C LYS A 159 -4.56 -12.75 -4.16
N TYR A 160 -4.59 -11.69 -3.36
CA TYR A 160 -3.49 -10.75 -3.18
C TYR A 160 -2.24 -11.47 -2.65
N TRP A 161 -2.39 -12.42 -1.72
CA TRP A 161 -1.26 -13.18 -1.17
C TRP A 161 -0.52 -14.05 -2.20
N ASP A 162 -1.18 -14.42 -3.30
CA ASP A 162 -0.55 -15.17 -4.40
C ASP A 162 0.38 -14.27 -5.24
N LEU A 163 0.33 -12.96 -5.03
CA LEU A 163 1.04 -11.95 -5.83
C LEU A 163 2.08 -11.15 -5.03
N VAL A 164 2.13 -11.31 -3.70
CA VAL A 164 3.02 -10.50 -2.86
C VAL A 164 4.48 -10.69 -3.28
N ASN A 165 5.12 -9.56 -3.60
CA ASN A 165 6.52 -9.49 -3.97
C ASN A 165 7.39 -9.37 -2.72
N TRP A 166 7.77 -10.51 -2.15
CA TRP A 166 8.60 -10.55 -0.93
C TRP A 166 9.99 -9.95 -1.12
N ASP A 167 10.53 -9.91 -2.35
CA ASP A 167 11.83 -9.27 -2.62
C ASP A 167 11.75 -7.76 -2.36
N PHE A 168 10.68 -7.10 -2.82
CA PHE A 168 10.47 -5.68 -2.56
C PHE A 168 10.25 -5.40 -1.07
N VAL A 169 9.48 -6.24 -0.38
CA VAL A 169 9.26 -6.09 1.07
C VAL A 169 10.57 -6.25 1.84
N ALA A 170 11.40 -7.23 1.45
CA ALA A 170 12.70 -7.48 2.06
C ALA A 170 13.71 -6.37 1.75
N GLU A 171 13.65 -5.75 0.57
CA GLU A 171 14.45 -4.59 0.24
C GLU A 171 14.10 -3.38 1.11
N ASN A 172 12.80 -3.11 1.32
CA ASN A 172 12.36 -2.03 2.21
C ASN A 172 12.63 -2.31 3.70
N TYR A 173 12.76 -3.58 4.08
CA TYR A 173 13.01 -3.96 5.48
C TYR A 173 14.44 -3.67 5.93
N LYS A 174 15.42 -3.82 5.04
CA LYS A 174 16.84 -3.56 5.29
C LYS A 174 17.11 -2.12 5.69
#